data_AF-A0A6J4PVN7-F1
#
_entry.id   AF-A0A6J4PVN7-F1
#
_cell.length_a   1.000
_cell.length_b   1.000
_cell.length_c   1.000
_cell.angle_alpha   90.00
_cell.angle_beta   90.00
_cell.angle_gamma   90.00
#
_symmetry.space_group_name_H-M   'P 1'
#
loop_
_entity.id
_entity.type
_entity.pdbx_description
1 polymer ?
#
loop_
_entity_poly.entity_id
_entity_poly.type
_entity_poly.pdbx_seq_one_letter_code
_entity_poly.pdbx_strand_id
1 'polypeptide(L)'
;MAELPQTLADRFGWETMTETVARVYDRLPPEGRSEACVLTGNYGEAGAIDFFGAKHGLPKAISGHNSYYLWVTRGCSGETVVSVGVPRKRLEGVFGRIERADTVGCRYCMPDEDDLPVYVCGDPKLPFEEAWPRFKHYD
;
A
#
# COMPACT_ATOMS: atom_id res chain seq x y z
N MET A 1 -16.88 -12.88 -9.08
CA MET A 1 -17.54 -13.01 -7.76
C MET A 1 -16.66 -13.87 -6.88
N ALA A 2 -16.48 -13.50 -5.61
CA ALA A 2 -15.67 -14.27 -4.66
C ALA A 2 -16.35 -15.62 -4.32
N GLU A 3 -15.55 -16.59 -3.84
CA GLU A 3 -16.07 -17.87 -3.31
C GLU A 3 -16.82 -17.69 -1.99
N LEU A 4 -16.46 -16.67 -1.19
CA LEU A 4 -17.09 -16.35 0.10
C LEU A 4 -18.07 -15.17 -0.02
N PRO A 5 -19.06 -15.05 0.90
CA PRO A 5 -19.85 -13.83 1.05
C PRO A 5 -18.93 -12.61 1.24
N GLN A 6 -19.29 -11.48 0.64
CA GLN A 6 -18.47 -10.27 0.60
C GLN A 6 -17.93 -9.86 1.97
N THR A 7 -18.77 -9.84 3.01
CA THR A 7 -18.36 -9.45 4.38
C THR A 7 -17.28 -10.33 5.00
N LEU A 8 -17.12 -11.56 4.51
CA LEU A 8 -16.02 -12.44 4.86
C LEU A 8 -14.85 -12.19 3.90
N ALA A 9 -15.10 -12.25 2.59
CA ALA A 9 -14.09 -12.07 1.55
C ALA A 9 -13.27 -10.78 1.69
N ASP A 10 -13.89 -9.66 2.09
CA ASP A 10 -13.25 -8.35 2.31
C ASP A 10 -12.19 -8.38 3.44
N ARG A 11 -12.16 -9.42 4.28
CA ARG A 11 -11.25 -9.57 5.42
C ARG A 11 -10.29 -10.74 5.29
N PHE A 12 -10.48 -11.61 4.28
CA PHE A 12 -9.52 -12.66 4.00
C PHE A 12 -8.28 -12.06 3.33
N GLY A 13 -7.10 -12.66 3.57
CA GLY A 13 -5.85 -12.21 2.96
C GLY A 13 -5.14 -11.05 3.67
N TRP A 14 -5.79 -10.33 4.60
CA TRP A 14 -5.19 -9.19 5.29
C TRP A 14 -3.85 -9.48 5.98
N GLU A 15 -3.76 -10.60 6.70
CA GLU A 15 -2.53 -10.98 7.40
C GLU A 15 -1.44 -11.37 6.39
N THR A 16 -1.76 -12.19 5.39
CA THR A 16 -0.85 -12.57 4.30
C THR A 16 -0.36 -11.36 3.49
N MET A 17 -1.25 -10.42 3.18
CA MET A 17 -0.93 -9.16 2.51
C MET A 17 0.04 -8.34 3.35
N THR A 18 -0.26 -8.17 4.64
CA THR A 18 0.60 -7.45 5.57
C THR A 18 1.98 -8.10 5.70
N GLU A 19 2.05 -9.43 5.80
CA GLU A 19 3.30 -10.18 5.85
C GLU A 19 4.12 -10.02 4.56
N THR A 20 3.46 -9.95 3.41
CA THR A 20 4.11 -9.71 2.12
C THR A 20 4.69 -8.31 2.05
N VAL A 21 3.92 -7.29 2.45
CA VAL A 21 4.41 -5.91 2.56
C VAL A 21 5.57 -5.81 3.54
N ALA A 22 5.48 -6.49 4.70
CA ALA A 22 6.55 -6.56 5.70
C ALA A 22 7.84 -7.16 5.14
N ARG A 23 7.76 -8.29 4.41
CA ARG A 23 8.94 -8.89 3.77
C ARG A 23 9.59 -7.94 2.76
N VAL A 24 8.80 -7.18 2.00
CA VAL A 24 9.36 -6.18 1.06
C VAL A 24 10.01 -5.03 1.82
N TYR A 25 9.33 -4.51 2.86
CA TYR A 25 9.84 -3.45 3.72
C TYR A 25 11.17 -3.84 4.40
N ASP A 26 11.27 -5.07 4.90
CA ASP A 26 12.47 -5.59 5.58
C ASP A 26 13.67 -5.80 4.64
N ARG A 27 13.42 -5.95 3.33
CA ARG A 27 14.46 -6.08 2.30
C ARG A 27 15.00 -4.73 1.82
N LEU A 28 14.37 -3.62 2.20
CA LEU A 28 14.89 -2.29 1.87
C LEU A 28 16.26 -2.06 2.51
N PRO A 29 17.15 -1.29 1.87
CA PRO A 29 18.37 -0.83 2.51
C PRO A 29 18.07 -0.13 3.85
N PRO A 30 18.89 -0.31 4.91
CA PRO A 30 18.62 0.24 6.23
C PRO A 30 18.30 1.75 6.23
N GLU A 31 19.00 2.52 5.40
CA GLU A 31 18.86 3.96 5.26
C GLU A 31 17.52 4.36 4.62
N GLY A 32 17.04 3.56 3.65
CA GLY A 32 15.75 3.79 3.00
C GLY A 32 14.58 3.26 3.84
N ARG A 33 14.80 2.23 4.66
CA ARG A 33 13.76 1.58 5.45
C ARG A 33 13.18 2.50 6.53
N SER A 34 14.01 3.24 7.27
CA SER A 34 13.52 4.09 8.38
C SER A 34 12.59 5.21 7.91
N GLU A 35 12.80 5.70 6.69
CA GLU A 35 12.00 6.76 6.06
C GLU A 35 10.92 6.21 5.12
N ALA A 36 10.83 4.89 4.94
CA ALA A 36 9.92 4.29 4.00
C ALA A 36 8.47 4.37 4.48
N CYS A 37 7.57 4.67 3.54
CA CYS A 37 6.12 4.74 3.79
C CYS A 37 5.40 3.53 3.20
N VAL A 38 4.25 3.17 3.75
CA VAL A 38 3.36 2.16 3.16
C VAL A 38 2.14 2.84 2.56
N LEU A 39 2.00 2.78 1.24
CA LEU A 39 0.88 3.35 0.49
C LEU A 39 -0.06 2.25 0.01
N THR A 40 -1.35 2.33 0.34
CA THR A 40 -2.34 1.32 -0.05
C THR A 40 -3.36 1.87 -1.05
N GLY A 41 -3.88 0.98 -1.89
CA GLY A 41 -4.91 1.25 -2.88
C GLY A 41 -6.29 1.48 -2.28
N ASN A 42 -6.60 0.85 -1.15
CA ASN A 42 -7.90 1.05 -0.49
C ASN A 42 -7.85 1.08 1.06
N TYR A 43 -8.98 1.40 1.68
CA TYR A 43 -9.10 1.54 3.13
C TYR A 43 -9.09 0.20 3.89
N GLY A 44 -9.43 -0.92 3.23
CA GLY A 44 -9.34 -2.27 3.77
C GLY A 44 -7.90 -2.72 3.91
N GLU A 45 -7.12 -2.58 2.83
CA GLU A 45 -5.67 -2.77 2.82
C GLU A 45 -4.98 -1.86 3.86
N ALA A 46 -5.36 -0.58 3.91
CA ALA A 46 -4.81 0.37 4.87
C ALA A 46 -5.12 -0.07 6.32
N GLY A 47 -6.35 -0.54 6.57
CA GLY A 47 -6.78 -1.06 7.86
C GLY A 47 -6.02 -2.32 8.25
N ALA A 48 -5.74 -3.21 7.30
CA ALA A 48 -4.95 -4.41 7.53
C ALA A 48 -3.51 -4.07 7.95
N ILE A 49 -2.84 -3.13 7.25
CA ILE A 49 -1.51 -2.64 7.65
C ILE A 49 -1.56 -1.96 9.01
N ASP A 50 -2.54 -1.09 9.27
CA ASP A 50 -2.63 -0.39 10.55
C ASP A 50 -2.91 -1.33 11.73
N PHE A 51 -3.59 -2.46 11.49
CA PHE A 51 -3.92 -3.47 12.50
C PHE A 51 -2.80 -4.50 12.71
N PHE A 52 -2.31 -5.13 11.63
CA PHE A 52 -1.32 -6.21 11.69
C PHE A 52 0.12 -5.72 11.51
N GLY A 53 0.36 -4.53 10.97
CA GLY A 53 1.71 -4.06 10.63
C GLY A 53 2.62 -3.82 11.85
N ALA A 54 2.03 -3.51 13.00
CA ALA A 54 2.79 -3.23 14.23
C ALA A 54 3.65 -4.43 14.68
N LYS A 55 3.18 -5.68 14.53
CA LYS A 55 3.98 -6.89 14.85
C LYS A 55 5.17 -7.08 13.90
N HIS A 56 5.18 -6.38 12.76
CA HIS A 56 6.24 -6.42 11.76
C HIS A 56 7.10 -5.15 11.74
N GLY A 57 6.86 -4.19 12.64
CA GLY A 57 7.57 -2.91 12.63
C GLY A 57 7.24 -2.00 11.44
N LEU A 58 6.13 -2.26 10.74
CA LEU A 58 5.68 -1.40 9.65
C LEU A 58 5.23 -0.04 10.20
N PRO A 59 5.48 1.06 9.47
CA PRO A 59 4.82 2.33 9.74
C PRO A 59 3.31 2.20 9.48
N LYS A 60 2.55 3.15 10.01
CA LYS A 60 1.12 3.23 9.69
C LYS A 60 0.93 3.52 8.20
N ALA A 61 -0.09 2.92 7.60
CA ALA A 61 -0.40 3.12 6.20
C ALA A 61 -0.88 4.55 5.91
N ILE A 62 -0.64 4.96 4.67
CA ILE A 62 -1.31 6.08 4.02
C ILE A 62 -2.17 5.55 2.88
N SER A 63 -3.33 6.15 2.66
CA SER A 63 -4.20 5.80 1.54
C SER A 63 -5.02 7.01 1.12
N GLY A 64 -5.25 7.14 -0.19
CA GLY A 64 -6.11 8.19 -0.71
C GLY A 64 -7.59 7.79 -0.82
N HIS A 65 -7.95 6.59 -0.38
CA HIS A 65 -9.33 6.11 -0.42
C HIS A 65 -10.13 6.61 0.79
N ASN A 66 -11.28 7.22 0.55
CA ASN A 66 -12.26 7.61 1.56
C ASN A 66 -11.63 8.49 2.67
N SER A 67 -11.94 8.21 3.94
CA SER A 67 -11.49 9.01 5.07
C SER A 67 -9.99 8.86 5.36
N TYR A 68 -9.31 7.82 4.87
CA TYR A 68 -7.85 7.71 5.02
C TYR A 68 -7.12 8.90 4.38
N TYR A 69 -7.68 9.45 3.29
CA TYR A 69 -7.11 10.63 2.63
C TYR A 69 -6.93 11.84 3.57
N LEU A 70 -7.84 11.98 4.54
CA LEU A 70 -7.84 13.08 5.51
C LEU A 70 -6.71 12.96 6.54
N TRP A 71 -6.09 11.79 6.67
CA TRP A 71 -4.93 11.58 7.54
C TRP A 71 -3.59 11.95 6.88
N VAL A 72 -3.65 12.55 5.68
CA VAL A 72 -2.54 13.13 4.91
C VAL A 72 -1.37 12.15 4.70
N THR A 73 -0.21 12.66 4.28
CA THR A 73 1.00 11.87 3.99
C THR A 73 1.71 11.38 5.25
N ARG A 74 1.31 11.82 6.45
CA ARG A 74 1.92 11.46 7.75
C ARG A 74 3.44 11.67 7.80
N GLY A 75 3.94 12.71 7.12
CA GLY A 75 5.38 13.00 7.04
C GLY A 75 6.12 12.22 5.95
N CYS A 76 5.41 11.43 5.13
CA CYS A 76 6.01 10.71 4.02
C CYS A 76 6.60 11.68 2.98
N SER A 77 7.89 11.54 2.70
CA SER A 77 8.60 12.34 1.69
C SER A 77 8.37 11.84 0.25
N GLY A 78 7.98 10.57 0.10
CA GLY A 78 7.86 9.90 -1.20
C GLY A 78 9.19 9.32 -1.73
N GLU A 79 10.31 9.50 -1.02
CA GLU A 79 11.62 9.00 -1.46
C GLU A 79 11.71 7.47 -1.50
N THR A 80 11.05 6.80 -0.55
CA THR A 80 10.88 5.34 -0.53
C THR A 80 9.45 5.01 -0.13
N VAL A 81 8.69 4.40 -1.03
CA VAL A 81 7.30 4.01 -0.78
C VAL A 81 7.11 2.56 -1.16
N VAL A 82 6.70 1.74 -0.19
CA VAL A 82 6.18 0.39 -0.45
C VAL A 82 4.70 0.51 -0.74
N SER A 83 4.29 0.21 -1.96
CA SER A 83 2.91 0.34 -2.41
C SER A 83 2.27 -1.03 -2.58
N VAL A 84 1.02 -1.19 -2.16
CA VAL A 84 0.18 -2.37 -2.43
C VAL A 84 -1.19 -1.89 -2.94
N GLY A 85 -1.80 -2.59 -3.89
CA GLY A 85 -3.16 -2.28 -4.37
C GLY A 85 -3.31 -1.01 -5.22
N VAL A 86 -2.34 -0.09 -5.20
CA VAL A 86 -2.39 1.13 -6.01
C VAL A 86 -2.17 0.79 -7.49
N PRO A 87 -3.05 1.25 -8.41
CA PRO A 87 -2.86 1.03 -9.84
C PRO A 87 -1.51 1.58 -10.32
N ARG A 88 -0.74 0.77 -11.05
CA ARG A 88 0.59 1.15 -11.57
C ARG A 88 0.58 2.49 -12.31
N LYS A 89 -0.46 2.75 -13.13
CA LYS A 89 -0.62 4.02 -13.85
C LYS A 89 -0.70 5.24 -12.93
N ARG A 90 -1.30 5.09 -11.74
CA ARG A 90 -1.35 6.16 -10.73
C ARG A 90 0.03 6.39 -10.12
N LEU A 91 0.77 5.32 -9.82
CA LEU A 91 2.16 5.40 -9.35
C LEU A 91 3.07 6.07 -10.40
N GLU A 92 2.94 5.71 -11.67
CA GLU A 92 3.70 6.29 -12.80
C GLU A 92 3.45 7.80 -12.95
N GLY A 93 2.29 8.29 -12.52
CA GLY A 93 1.99 9.73 -12.49
C GLY A 93 2.77 10.51 -11.41
N VAL A 94 3.34 9.82 -10.42
CA VAL A 94 3.95 10.43 -9.23
C VAL A 94 5.43 10.08 -9.07
N PHE A 95 5.84 8.86 -9.40
CA PHE A 95 7.18 8.35 -9.16
C PHE A 95 7.97 8.17 -10.47
N GLY A 96 9.26 8.45 -10.41
CA GLY A 96 10.23 8.20 -11.48
C GLY A 96 10.73 6.76 -11.51
N ARG A 97 10.82 6.11 -10.34
CA ARG A 97 11.22 4.71 -10.18
C ARG A 97 10.09 3.89 -9.58
N ILE A 98 9.75 2.77 -10.24
CA ILE A 98 8.70 1.84 -9.81
C ILE A 98 9.17 0.41 -10.14
N GLU A 99 9.43 -0.38 -9.10
CA GLU A 99 9.91 -1.76 -9.22
C GLU A 99 8.93 -2.70 -8.55
N ARG A 100 8.47 -3.75 -9.25
CA ARG A 100 7.62 -4.78 -8.64
C ARG A 100 8.51 -5.67 -7.77
N ALA A 101 8.25 -5.68 -6.47
CA ALA A 101 9.05 -6.40 -5.48
C ALA A 101 8.42 -7.73 -5.06
N ASP A 102 7.08 -7.80 -5.02
CA ASP A 102 6.35 -9.02 -4.68
C ASP A 102 4.90 -8.94 -5.21
N THR A 103 4.08 -9.93 -4.90
CA THR A 103 2.65 -9.98 -5.23
C THR A 103 1.89 -10.72 -4.16
N VAL A 104 0.79 -10.13 -3.70
CA VAL A 104 -0.11 -10.75 -2.74
C VAL A 104 -1.00 -11.73 -3.48
N GLY A 105 -1.07 -12.95 -2.97
CA GLY A 105 -2.00 -13.98 -3.45
C GLY A 105 -3.01 -14.33 -2.37
N CYS A 106 -4.28 -14.47 -2.76
CA CYS A 106 -5.36 -14.72 -1.85
C CYS A 106 -6.57 -15.38 -2.55
N ARG A 107 -6.72 -16.69 -2.32
CA ARG A 107 -7.77 -17.50 -2.95
C ARG A 107 -9.21 -17.12 -2.54
N TYR A 108 -9.39 -16.68 -1.29
CA TYR A 108 -10.72 -16.56 -0.67
C TYR A 108 -11.20 -15.13 -0.44
N CYS A 109 -10.39 -14.13 -0.76
CA CYS A 109 -10.80 -12.73 -0.66
C CYS A 109 -11.58 -12.29 -1.90
N MET A 110 -11.92 -11.00 -1.92
CA MET A 110 -12.47 -10.37 -3.10
C MET A 110 -11.52 -10.52 -4.29
N PRO A 111 -12.02 -10.72 -5.52
CA PRO A 111 -11.16 -10.85 -6.69
C PRO A 111 -10.22 -9.67 -6.90
N ASP A 112 -10.64 -8.48 -6.52
CA ASP A 112 -9.84 -7.25 -6.62
C ASP A 112 -8.78 -7.13 -5.51
N GLU A 113 -8.76 -8.06 -4.56
CA GLU A 113 -7.76 -8.18 -3.46
C GLU A 113 -6.78 -9.36 -3.68
N ASP A 114 -6.92 -10.08 -4.80
CA ASP A 114 -5.99 -11.12 -5.25
C ASP A 114 -5.04 -10.58 -6.34
N ASP A 115 -3.89 -11.24 -6.52
CA ASP A 115 -2.82 -10.84 -7.44
C ASP A 115 -2.38 -9.36 -7.28
N LEU A 116 -2.48 -8.81 -6.06
CA LEU A 116 -2.15 -7.41 -5.82
C LEU A 116 -0.64 -7.20 -5.90
N PRO A 117 -0.13 -6.38 -6.84
CA PRO A 117 1.29 -6.14 -6.95
C PRO A 117 1.78 -5.29 -5.77
N VAL A 118 2.93 -5.68 -5.22
CA VAL A 118 3.69 -4.86 -4.27
C VAL A 118 4.83 -4.18 -5.02
N TYR A 119 4.85 -2.86 -5.01
CA TYR A 119 5.88 -2.05 -5.63
C TYR A 119 6.77 -1.37 -4.60
N VAL A 120 8.04 -1.18 -4.94
CA VAL A 120 8.91 -0.19 -4.30
C VAL A 120 9.04 0.99 -5.25
N CYS A 121 8.60 2.16 -4.78
CA CYS A 121 8.60 3.40 -5.53
C CYS A 121 9.61 4.38 -4.93
N GLY A 122 10.16 5.24 -5.78
CA GLY A 122 11.02 6.35 -5.38
C GLY A 122 11.16 7.37 -6.50
N ASP A 123 12.10 8.29 -6.34
CA ASP A 123 12.33 9.42 -7.25
C ASP A 123 11.03 10.20 -7.51
N PRO A 124 10.40 10.80 -6.47
CA PRO A 124 9.14 11.51 -6.63
C PRO A 124 9.31 12.67 -7.62
N LYS A 125 8.42 12.76 -8.61
CA LYS A 125 8.49 13.76 -9.70
C LYS A 125 8.17 15.18 -9.23
N LEU A 126 7.49 15.29 -8.11
CA LEU A 126 7.06 16.49 -7.42
C LEU A 126 7.11 16.22 -5.92
N PRO A 127 7.17 17.25 -5.07
CA PRO A 127 7.01 17.06 -3.63
C PRO A 127 5.78 16.19 -3.32
N PHE A 128 5.95 15.16 -2.49
CA PHE A 128 4.91 14.14 -2.33
C PHE A 128 3.58 14.69 -1.81
N GLU A 129 3.62 15.73 -0.97
CA GLU A 129 2.42 16.45 -0.52
C GLU A 129 1.66 17.13 -1.66
N GLU A 130 2.36 17.69 -2.65
CA GLU A 130 1.73 18.27 -3.85
C GLU A 130 1.15 17.18 -4.76
N ALA A 131 1.72 15.97 -4.74
CA ALA A 131 1.19 14.83 -5.46
C ALA A 131 0.00 14.16 -4.74
N TRP A 132 -0.18 14.39 -3.43
CA TRP A 132 -1.19 13.73 -2.60
C TRP A 132 -2.62 13.78 -3.17
N PRO A 133 -3.11 14.92 -3.72
CA PRO A 133 -4.45 14.96 -4.32
C PRO A 133 -4.66 13.97 -5.47
N ARG A 134 -3.60 13.50 -6.15
CA ARG A 134 -3.70 12.49 -7.23
C ARG A 134 -4.05 11.10 -6.71
N PHE A 135 -3.88 10.85 -5.41
CA PHE A 135 -4.28 9.61 -4.77
C PHE A 135 -5.71 9.63 -4.26
N LYS A 136 -6.41 10.78 -4.24
CA LYS A 136 -7.76 10.86 -3.68
C LYS A 136 -8.79 10.11 -4.53
N HIS A 137 -9.55 9.20 -3.92
CA HIS A 137 -10.69 8.53 -4.56
C HIS A 137 -11.70 7.95 -3.56
N TYR A 138 -12.82 7.43 -4.07
CA TYR A 138 -13.99 6.97 -3.30
C TYR A 138 -14.60 5.65 -3.81
N ASP A 139 -14.03 5.12 -4.89
CA ASP A 139 -14.35 3.82 -5.48
C ASP A 139 -13.63 2.68 -4.76
#